data_AF-V6RWL9-F1
#
_entry.id   AF-V6RWL9-F1
#
_cell.length_a   1.000
_cell.length_b   1.000
_cell.length_c   1.000
_cell.angle_alpha   90.00
_cell.angle_beta   90.00
_cell.angle_gamma   90.00
#
_symmetry.space_group_name_H-M   'P 1'
#
loop_
_entity.id
_entity.type
_entity.pdbx_description
1 polymer ?
#
loop_
_entity_poly.entity_id
_entity_poly.type
_entity_poly.pdbx_seq_one_letter_code
_entity_poly.pdbx_strand_id
1 'polypeptide(L)'
;MDTFENTYKEPVLIVRNNFDIQEDNNSLELIANKLNQNLKVFRNNNLLKEIEVNNNSEAIEFNFHNYEESNIEHKILVHGDEAFLFHEEHIYIHLPFELDYDSLLEMHNTNKLVEDTYFKLLFQKVKDLGSDEIHITVFDPGNMEVLTDKNWSEIEQVLQTKEEYFKIVF
;
A
#
# COMPACT_ATOMS: atom_id res chain seq x y z
N MET A 1 12.88 30.46 -23.28
CA MET A 1 13.46 30.05 -21.99
C MET A 1 12.27 29.41 -21.29
N ASP A 2 12.04 28.13 -21.58
CA ASP A 2 10.87 27.43 -21.08
C ASP A 2 11.15 27.08 -19.62
N THR A 3 10.53 27.83 -18.72
CA THR A 3 10.39 27.45 -17.32
C THR A 3 9.43 26.28 -17.27
N PHE A 4 9.93 25.07 -17.51
CA PHE A 4 9.24 23.86 -17.08
C PHE A 4 9.34 23.81 -15.56
N GLU A 5 8.35 24.39 -14.89
CA GLU A 5 8.00 23.95 -13.53
C GLU A 5 7.51 22.51 -13.69
N ASN A 6 8.39 21.52 -13.47
CA ASN A 6 7.91 20.17 -13.29
C ASN A 6 7.12 20.18 -11.98
N THR A 7 5.79 20.22 -12.10
CA THR A 7 4.90 20.20 -10.93
C THR A 7 5.04 18.82 -10.33
N TYR A 8 5.40 18.73 -9.06
CA TYR A 8 5.53 17.44 -8.35
C TYR A 8 4.24 16.63 -8.51
N LYS A 9 4.39 15.38 -8.96
CA LYS A 9 3.31 14.42 -9.15
C LYS A 9 3.49 13.31 -8.12
N GLU A 10 2.65 13.33 -7.09
CA GLU A 10 2.67 12.29 -6.07
C GLU A 10 2.25 10.93 -6.67
N PRO A 11 3.09 9.89 -6.61
CA PRO A 11 2.72 8.57 -7.09
C PRO A 11 1.83 7.87 -6.07
N VAL A 12 0.89 7.09 -6.58
CA VAL A 12 0.08 6.15 -5.80
C VAL A 12 0.43 4.75 -6.24
N LEU A 13 0.79 3.91 -5.27
CA LEU A 13 1.03 2.49 -5.46
C LEU A 13 -0.20 1.72 -5.00
N ILE A 14 -0.74 0.87 -5.87
CA ILE A 14 -1.98 0.12 -5.65
C ILE A 14 -1.70 -1.35 -5.93
N VAL A 15 -2.04 -2.22 -4.97
CA VAL A 15 -1.95 -3.68 -5.12
C VAL A 15 -3.28 -4.32 -4.78
N ARG A 16 -3.48 -5.57 -5.20
CA ARG A 16 -4.69 -6.30 -4.85
C ARG A 16 -4.73 -6.60 -3.36
N ASN A 17 -5.87 -6.36 -2.72
CA ASN A 17 -6.12 -6.87 -1.38
C ASN A 17 -6.67 -8.30 -1.48
N ASN A 18 -6.03 -9.24 -0.80
CA ASN A 18 -6.47 -10.63 -0.71
C ASN A 18 -6.96 -11.01 0.69
N PHE A 19 -7.13 -10.02 1.57
CA PHE A 19 -7.53 -10.21 2.96
C PHE A 19 -8.89 -9.57 3.21
N ASP A 20 -9.82 -10.38 3.69
CA ASP A 20 -10.98 -9.86 4.41
C ASP A 20 -10.53 -9.57 5.85
N ILE A 21 -10.20 -8.31 6.15
CA ILE A 21 -9.66 -7.93 7.46
C ILE A 21 -10.81 -7.50 8.36
N GLN A 22 -11.01 -8.23 9.45
CA GLN A 22 -11.94 -7.89 10.53
C GLN A 22 -11.20 -8.12 11.85
N GLU A 23 -11.54 -7.40 12.91
CA GLU A 23 -10.79 -7.47 14.17
C GLU A 23 -10.82 -8.88 14.81
N ASP A 24 -11.94 -9.58 14.64
CA ASP A 24 -12.26 -10.88 15.23
C ASP A 24 -11.86 -12.08 14.36
N ASN A 25 -11.25 -11.84 13.20
CA ASN A 25 -10.83 -12.90 12.29
C ASN A 25 -9.32 -13.15 12.30
N ASN A 26 -8.92 -14.29 11.73
CA ASN A 26 -7.53 -14.73 11.69
C ASN A 26 -6.70 -14.01 10.60
N SER A 27 -7.25 -13.02 9.89
CA SER A 27 -6.53 -12.35 8.79
C SER A 27 -5.30 -11.59 9.29
N LEU A 28 -5.35 -11.01 10.50
CA LEU A 28 -4.18 -10.34 11.08
C LEU A 28 -3.05 -11.32 11.42
N GLU A 29 -3.39 -12.51 11.94
CA GLU A 29 -2.39 -13.57 12.16
C GLU A 29 -1.79 -14.04 10.83
N LEU A 30 -2.62 -14.17 9.79
CA LEU A 30 -2.14 -14.54 8.46
C LEU A 30 -1.20 -13.47 7.87
N ILE A 31 -1.55 -12.19 8.00
CA ILE A 31 -0.68 -11.06 7.59
C ILE A 31 0.64 -11.10 8.36
N ALA A 32 0.60 -11.25 9.69
CA ALA A 32 1.78 -11.35 10.55
C ALA A 32 2.71 -12.48 10.09
N ASN A 33 2.14 -13.67 9.86
CA ASN A 33 2.88 -14.85 9.43
C ASN A 33 3.47 -14.68 8.02
N LYS A 34 2.70 -14.12 7.08
CA LYS A 34 3.17 -13.87 5.69
C LYS A 34 4.33 -12.89 5.66
N LEU A 35 4.25 -11.81 6.43
CA LEU A 35 5.31 -10.82 6.53
C LEU A 35 6.47 -11.30 7.43
N ASN A 36 6.27 -12.39 8.17
CA ASN A 36 7.16 -12.83 9.25
C ASN A 36 7.50 -11.65 10.19
N GLN A 37 6.47 -10.94 10.65
CA GLN A 37 6.58 -9.79 11.55
C GLN A 37 5.59 -9.89 12.69
N ASN A 38 6.06 -9.58 13.90
CA ASN A 38 5.18 -9.43 15.06
C ASN A 38 4.27 -8.21 14.83
N LEU A 39 3.00 -8.31 15.23
CA LEU A 39 2.02 -7.23 15.07
C LEU A 39 1.53 -6.71 16.41
N LYS A 40 1.48 -5.39 16.55
CA LYS A 40 0.69 -4.72 17.58
C LYS A 40 -0.59 -4.21 16.96
N VAL A 41 -1.73 -4.67 17.47
CA VAL A 41 -3.04 -4.33 16.92
C VAL A 41 -3.68 -3.25 17.77
N PHE A 42 -4.07 -2.15 17.14
CA PHE A 42 -4.67 -0.99 17.76
C PHE A 42 -6.06 -0.72 17.20
N ARG A 43 -6.90 -0.09 18.03
CA ARG A 43 -8.14 0.56 17.58
C ARG A 43 -8.17 2.00 18.07
N ASN A 44 -8.27 2.94 17.15
CA ASN A 44 -8.19 4.37 17.43
C ASN A 44 -7.00 4.69 18.35
N ASN A 45 -5.83 4.13 18.04
CA ASN A 45 -4.57 4.26 18.79
C ASN A 45 -4.54 3.63 20.19
N ASN A 46 -5.55 2.82 20.56
CA ASN A 46 -5.53 2.03 21.80
C ASN A 46 -5.10 0.59 21.49
N LEU A 47 -4.09 0.08 22.21
CA LEU A 47 -3.61 -1.28 22.04
C LEU A 47 -4.70 -2.29 22.42
N LEU A 48 -5.01 -3.21 21.50
CA LEU A 48 -5.99 -4.29 21.70
C LEU A 48 -5.31 -5.63 22.00
N LYS A 49 -4.36 -6.03 21.15
CA LYS A 49 -3.65 -7.31 21.25
C LYS A 49 -2.29 -7.23 20.55
N GLU A 50 -1.42 -8.17 20.91
CA GLU A 50 -0.17 -8.41 20.22
C GLU A 50 -0.21 -9.81 19.60
N ILE A 51 0.35 -9.95 18.39
CA ILE A 51 0.47 -11.21 17.67
C ILE A 51 1.96 -11.48 17.50
N GLU A 52 2.45 -12.55 18.13
CA GLU A 52 3.84 -13.00 18.02
C GLU A 52 3.94 -14.14 17.00
N VAL A 53 4.77 -13.95 15.97
CA VAL A 53 5.07 -14.97 14.94
C VAL A 53 6.55 -15.36 14.94
N ASN A 54 7.42 -14.54 15.52
CA ASN A 54 8.84 -14.83 15.69
C ASN A 54 9.40 -14.20 16.98
N ASN A 55 10.66 -14.52 17.27
CA ASN A 55 11.34 -14.06 18.48
C ASN A 55 11.96 -12.65 18.36
N ASN A 56 11.66 -11.90 17.29
CA ASN A 56 12.20 -10.55 17.12
C ASN A 56 11.45 -9.57 18.02
N SER A 57 12.18 -8.64 18.63
CA SER A 57 11.56 -7.62 19.50
C SER A 57 10.86 -6.50 18.72
N GLU A 58 11.12 -6.41 17.42
CA GLU A 58 10.49 -5.43 16.54
C GLU A 58 9.10 -5.91 16.15
N ALA A 59 8.13 -5.01 16.26
CA ALA A 59 6.76 -5.25 15.86
C ALA A 59 6.29 -4.08 15.02
N ILE A 60 5.52 -4.38 13.99
CA ILE A 60 4.85 -3.37 13.16
C ILE A 60 3.42 -3.18 13.68
N GLU A 61 2.82 -2.03 13.37
CA GLU A 61 1.53 -1.64 13.94
C GLU A 61 0.42 -1.90 12.92
N PHE A 62 -0.69 -2.48 13.37
CA PHE A 62 -1.92 -2.56 12.60
C PHE A 62 -3.00 -1.78 13.33
N ASN A 63 -3.63 -0.79 12.69
CA ASN A 63 -4.58 0.11 13.32
C ASN A 63 -5.92 0.07 12.59
N PHE A 64 -6.99 -0.16 13.35
CA PHE A 64 -8.36 0.11 12.96
C PHE A 64 -8.70 1.53 13.40
N HIS A 65 -8.76 2.47 12.44
CA HIS A 65 -8.95 3.89 12.71
C HIS A 65 -10.27 4.40 12.11
N ASN A 66 -11.11 4.99 12.94
CA ASN A 66 -12.30 5.72 12.50
C ASN A 66 -11.99 7.22 12.58
N TYR A 67 -11.85 7.89 11.44
CA TYR A 67 -11.79 9.34 11.43
C TYR A 67 -13.18 9.91 11.77
N GLU A 68 -13.25 10.92 12.63
CA GLU A 68 -14.52 11.47 13.13
C GLU A 68 -15.46 11.97 12.02
N GLU A 69 -14.91 12.31 10.85
CA GLU A 69 -15.63 12.80 9.68
C GLU A 69 -16.02 11.69 8.68
N SER A 70 -15.57 10.45 8.91
CA SER A 70 -15.79 9.31 8.00
C SER A 70 -16.58 8.21 8.70
N ASN A 71 -17.58 7.65 7.99
CA ASN A 71 -18.26 6.42 8.43
C ASN A 71 -17.48 5.14 8.07
N ILE A 72 -16.26 5.28 7.51
CA ILE A 72 -15.43 4.18 7.03
C ILE A 72 -14.35 3.91 8.07
N GLU A 73 -14.21 2.65 8.47
CA GLU A 73 -13.08 2.18 9.28
C GLU A 73 -11.86 1.98 8.37
N HIS A 74 -10.78 2.69 8.66
CA HIS A 74 -9.51 2.56 7.95
C HIS A 74 -8.67 1.47 8.60
N LYS A 75 -8.14 0.57 7.77
CA LYS A 75 -7.34 -0.58 8.20
C LYS A 75 -5.91 -0.36 7.72
N ILE A 76 -5.03 0.04 8.63
CA ILE A 76 -3.70 0.57 8.28
C ILE A 76 -2.63 -0.29 8.93
N LEU A 77 -1.70 -0.81 8.13
CA LEU A 77 -0.46 -1.41 8.61
C LEU A 77 0.67 -0.40 8.48
N VAL A 78 1.37 -0.09 9.57
CA VAL A 78 2.44 0.91 9.64
C VAL A 78 3.76 0.23 10.03
N HIS A 79 4.81 0.51 9.25
CA HIS A 79 6.17 0.04 9.49
C HIS A 79 7.14 1.23 9.35
N GLY A 80 7.44 1.90 10.46
CA GLY A 80 8.20 3.14 10.42
C GLY A 80 7.40 4.23 9.69
N ASP A 81 7.99 4.82 8.66
CA ASP A 81 7.34 5.84 7.81
C ASP A 81 6.57 5.23 6.62
N GLU A 82 6.63 3.91 6.42
CA GLU A 82 5.88 3.19 5.38
C GLU A 82 4.50 2.79 5.89
N ALA A 83 3.46 2.94 5.07
CA ALA A 83 2.11 2.53 5.43
C ALA A 83 1.39 1.79 4.30
N PHE A 84 0.60 0.78 4.67
CA PHE A 84 -0.29 0.03 3.79
C PHE A 84 -1.73 0.23 4.27
N LEU A 85 -2.54 0.89 3.45
CA LEU A 85 -3.95 1.15 3.72
C LEU A 85 -4.79 0.12 2.98
N PHE A 86 -5.42 -0.78 3.74
CA PHE A 86 -6.25 -1.86 3.22
C PHE A 86 -7.68 -1.38 3.00
N HIS A 87 -8.14 -1.46 1.76
CA HIS A 87 -9.54 -1.35 1.35
C HIS A 87 -10.01 -2.68 0.75
N GLU A 88 -11.32 -2.86 0.63
CA GLU A 88 -11.96 -4.15 0.29
C GLU A 88 -11.19 -4.96 -0.76
N GLU A 89 -10.91 -4.36 -1.92
CA GLU A 89 -10.32 -5.04 -3.08
C GLU A 89 -8.86 -4.62 -3.36
N HIS A 90 -8.35 -3.59 -2.68
CA HIS A 90 -7.03 -3.03 -2.96
C HIS A 90 -6.31 -2.51 -1.71
N ILE A 91 -4.99 -2.43 -1.79
CA ILE A 91 -4.14 -1.85 -0.76
C ILE A 91 -3.41 -0.66 -1.39
N TYR A 92 -3.52 0.52 -0.76
CA TYR A 92 -2.68 1.66 -1.08
C TYR A 92 -1.39 1.59 -0.30
N ILE A 93 -0.28 1.86 -0.96
CA ILE A 93 1.05 1.86 -0.34
C ILE A 93 1.57 3.29 -0.34
N HIS A 94 1.82 3.81 0.86
CA HIS A 94 2.50 5.07 1.06
C HIS A 94 3.99 4.81 1.28
N LEU A 95 4.83 5.42 0.43
CA LEU A 95 6.28 5.29 0.51
C LEU A 95 6.82 6.08 1.72
N PRO A 96 7.88 5.62 2.39
CA PRO A 96 8.48 6.29 3.55
C PRO A 96 9.30 7.55 3.18
N PHE A 97 9.24 8.01 1.93
CA PHE A 97 9.98 9.14 1.44
C PHE A 97 9.26 9.78 0.23
N GLU A 98 9.54 11.05 0.01
CA GLU A 98 9.04 11.78 -1.15
C GLU A 98 9.73 11.25 -2.43
N LEU A 99 8.94 10.77 -3.38
CA LEU A 99 9.40 10.31 -4.68
C LEU A 99 8.39 10.73 -5.72
N ASP A 100 8.80 11.51 -6.71
CA ASP A 100 7.95 11.96 -7.80
C ASP A 100 7.62 10.81 -8.79
N TYR A 101 6.42 10.83 -9.37
CA TYR A 101 5.98 9.84 -10.35
C TYR A 101 6.91 9.73 -11.56
N ASP A 102 7.37 10.86 -12.13
CA ASP A 102 8.24 10.83 -13.31
C ASP A 102 9.60 10.21 -12.95
N SER A 103 10.08 10.45 -11.72
CA SER A 103 11.30 9.82 -11.19
C SER A 103 11.13 8.31 -11.01
N LEU A 104 10.00 7.88 -10.45
CA LEU A 104 9.68 6.46 -10.28
C LEU A 104 9.55 5.75 -11.64
N LEU A 105 8.94 6.41 -12.61
CA LEU A 105 8.85 5.94 -14.00
C LEU A 105 10.23 5.84 -14.67
N GLU A 106 11.12 6.82 -14.47
CA GLU A 106 12.50 6.74 -14.97
C GLU A 106 13.25 5.56 -14.34
N MET A 107 13.13 5.37 -13.02
CA MET A 107 13.73 4.25 -12.32
C MET A 107 13.20 2.90 -12.85
N HIS A 108 11.91 2.83 -13.17
CA HIS A 108 11.31 1.65 -13.81
C HIS A 108 11.90 1.40 -15.20
N ASN A 109 11.88 2.42 -16.08
CA ASN A 109 12.36 2.33 -17.46
C ASN A 109 13.86 2.04 -17.57
N THR A 110 14.63 2.39 -16.54
CA THR A 110 16.08 2.15 -16.46
C THR A 110 16.45 0.93 -15.62
N ASN A 111 15.48 0.12 -15.20
CA ASN A 111 15.65 -1.06 -14.33
C ASN A 111 16.34 -0.77 -12.98
N LYS A 112 16.36 0.47 -12.51
CA LYS A 112 16.95 0.82 -11.21
C LYS A 112 16.12 0.33 -10.04
N LEU A 113 14.80 0.17 -10.20
CA LEU A 113 13.92 -0.34 -9.14
C LEU A 113 14.29 -1.74 -8.68
N VAL A 114 14.71 -2.62 -9.60
CA VAL A 114 15.14 -3.98 -9.25
C VAL A 114 16.55 -4.04 -8.67
N GLU A 115 17.28 -2.92 -8.66
CA GLU A 115 18.59 -2.80 -8.02
C GLU A 115 18.49 -2.15 -6.65
N ASP A 116 17.53 -1.24 -6.48
CA ASP A 116 17.25 -0.54 -5.24
C ASP A 116 16.81 -1.48 -4.10
N THR A 117 17.44 -1.29 -2.93
CA THR A 117 17.22 -2.17 -1.77
C THR A 117 15.82 -2.02 -1.18
N TYR A 118 15.29 -0.79 -1.13
CA TYR A 118 13.96 -0.57 -0.59
C TYR A 118 12.91 -1.21 -1.49
N PHE A 119 12.97 -0.96 -2.81
CA PHE A 119 11.99 -1.51 -3.74
C PHE A 119 12.03 -3.04 -3.81
N LYS A 120 13.21 -3.67 -3.73
CA LYS A 120 13.31 -5.14 -3.58
C LYS A 120 12.53 -5.66 -2.37
N LEU A 121 12.68 -5.01 -1.22
CA LEU A 121 11.99 -5.41 0.01
C LEU A 121 10.48 -5.15 -0.11
N LEU A 122 10.09 -4.04 -0.71
CA LEU A 122 8.69 -3.73 -0.98
C LEU A 122 8.05 -4.78 -1.89
N PHE A 123 8.71 -5.15 -3.00
CA PHE A 123 8.22 -6.16 -3.94
C PHE A 123 8.05 -7.52 -3.25
N GLN A 124 9.00 -7.90 -2.40
CA GLN A 124 8.91 -9.11 -1.60
C GLN A 124 7.72 -9.05 -0.63
N LYS A 125 7.54 -7.94 0.11
CA LYS A 125 6.38 -7.75 1.00
C LYS A 125 5.05 -7.87 0.24
N VAL A 126 4.92 -7.21 -0.91
CA VAL A 126 3.72 -7.26 -1.75
C VAL A 126 3.43 -8.70 -2.21
N LYS A 127 4.47 -9.44 -2.61
CA LYS A 127 4.37 -10.86 -2.96
C LYS A 127 3.94 -11.73 -1.80
N ASP A 128 4.48 -11.48 -0.61
CA ASP A 128 4.13 -12.21 0.60
C ASP A 128 2.67 -11.95 1.01
N LEU A 129 2.18 -10.72 0.83
CA LEU A 129 0.76 -10.34 0.95
C LEU A 129 -0.13 -10.96 -0.14
N GLY A 130 0.46 -11.59 -1.17
CA GLY A 130 -0.26 -12.38 -2.17
C GLY A 130 -0.59 -11.65 -3.47
N SER A 131 -0.02 -10.46 -3.69
CA SER A 131 -0.14 -9.76 -4.98
C SER A 131 1.14 -9.97 -5.81
N ASP A 132 1.00 -10.22 -7.11
CA ASP A 132 2.10 -10.44 -8.05
C ASP A 132 2.49 -9.19 -8.86
N GLU A 133 1.74 -8.11 -8.68
CA GLU A 133 1.97 -6.84 -9.34
C GLU A 133 1.66 -5.63 -8.45
N ILE A 134 2.27 -4.50 -8.82
CA ILE A 134 1.99 -3.15 -8.30
C ILE A 134 1.58 -2.26 -9.45
N HIS A 135 0.41 -1.66 -9.34
CA HIS A 135 -0.10 -0.65 -10.27
C HIS A 135 0.28 0.74 -9.75
N ILE A 136 0.83 1.59 -10.62
CA ILE A 136 1.34 2.91 -10.26
C ILE A 136 0.68 3.97 -11.15
N THR A 137 0.19 5.03 -10.52
CA THR A 137 -0.40 6.19 -11.19
C THR A 137 -0.15 7.46 -10.38
N VAL A 138 -0.57 8.62 -10.88
CA VAL A 138 -0.52 9.89 -10.12
C VAL A 138 -1.73 9.99 -9.21
N PHE A 139 -1.50 10.51 -7.99
CA PHE A 139 -2.55 10.77 -7.02
C PHE A 139 -3.54 11.79 -7.56
N ASP A 140 -4.80 11.39 -7.57
CA ASP A 140 -5.92 12.24 -7.92
C ASP A 140 -7.06 11.93 -6.94
N PRO A 141 -7.36 12.84 -6.00
CA PRO A 141 -8.39 12.63 -4.97
C PRO A 141 -9.74 12.21 -5.56
N GLY A 142 -10.15 12.81 -6.68
CA GLY A 142 -11.46 12.52 -7.29
C GLY A 142 -11.54 11.11 -7.87
N ASN A 143 -10.41 10.54 -8.27
CA ASN A 143 -10.34 9.18 -8.80
C ASN A 143 -10.22 8.13 -7.68
N MET A 144 -9.64 8.46 -6.53
CA MET A 144 -9.49 7.51 -5.41
C MET A 144 -10.85 7.16 -4.79
N GLU A 145 -11.77 8.13 -4.70
CA GLU A 145 -13.16 7.87 -4.30
C GLU A 145 -13.89 6.94 -5.29
N VAL A 146 -13.57 7.01 -6.59
CA VAL A 146 -14.20 6.16 -7.62
C VAL A 146 -13.79 4.68 -7.50
N LEU A 147 -12.70 4.38 -6.81
CA LEU A 147 -12.20 3.01 -6.65
C LEU A 147 -12.86 2.26 -5.49
N THR A 148 -13.54 2.94 -4.55
CA THR A 148 -14.06 2.31 -3.33
C THR A 148 -15.16 1.29 -3.59
N ASP A 149 -15.97 1.49 -4.62
CA ASP A 149 -17.15 0.67 -4.93
C ASP A 149 -16.88 -0.37 -6.05
N LYS A 150 -15.63 -0.51 -6.47
CA LYS A 150 -15.23 -1.32 -7.63
C LYS A 150 -14.57 -2.62 -7.18
N ASN A 151 -14.86 -3.71 -7.89
CA ASN A 151 -14.06 -4.93 -7.74
C ASN A 151 -12.66 -4.76 -8.35
N TRP A 152 -11.71 -5.62 -7.99
CA TRP A 152 -10.35 -5.53 -8.51
C TRP A 152 -10.26 -5.41 -10.04
N SER A 153 -11.04 -6.20 -10.78
CA SER A 153 -11.00 -6.17 -12.26
C SER A 153 -11.45 -4.82 -12.82
N GLU A 154 -12.43 -4.18 -12.20
CA GLU A 154 -12.89 -2.83 -12.57
C GLU A 154 -11.86 -1.76 -12.18
N ILE A 155 -11.20 -1.91 -11.02
CA ILE A 155 -10.09 -1.04 -10.60
C ILE A 155 -8.96 -1.09 -11.65
N GLU A 156 -8.54 -2.29 -12.04
CA GLU A 156 -7.49 -2.47 -13.06
C GLU A 156 -7.84 -1.80 -14.39
N GLN A 157 -9.08 -1.95 -14.85
CA GLN A 157 -9.55 -1.32 -16.08
C GLN A 157 -9.47 0.20 -15.99
N VAL A 158 -9.88 0.79 -14.87
CA VAL A 158 -9.78 2.24 -14.66
C VAL A 158 -8.33 2.69 -14.72
N LEU A 159 -7.43 2.00 -14.01
CA LEU A 159 -6.01 2.36 -13.96
C LEU A 159 -5.37 2.31 -15.35
N GLN A 160 -5.66 1.27 -16.14
CA GLN A 160 -5.15 1.11 -17.49
C GLN A 160 -5.62 2.18 -18.49
N THR A 161 -6.70 2.91 -18.18
CA THR A 161 -7.18 4.03 -19.02
C THR A 161 -6.49 5.36 -18.74
N LYS A 162 -5.70 5.44 -17.65
CA LYS A 162 -4.99 6.66 -17.29
C LYS A 162 -3.77 6.85 -18.19
N GLU A 163 -3.50 8.10 -18.58
CA GLU A 163 -2.29 8.47 -19.32
C GLU A 163 -1.03 8.21 -18.48
N GLU A 164 -1.09 8.57 -17.20
CA GLU A 164 -0.02 8.36 -16.23
C GLU A 164 -0.27 7.05 -15.47
N TYR A 165 0.07 5.97 -16.15
CA TYR A 165 -0.03 4.62 -15.60
C TYR A 165 1.10 3.72 -16.09
N PHE A 166 1.67 2.97 -15.16
CA PHE A 166 2.44 1.78 -15.48
C PHE A 166 2.29 0.75 -14.35
N LYS A 167 2.75 -0.47 -14.60
CA LYS A 167 2.74 -1.53 -13.58
C LYS A 167 4.05 -2.28 -13.54
N ILE A 168 4.33 -2.86 -12.39
CA ILE A 168 5.48 -3.72 -12.15
C ILE A 168 4.97 -5.11 -11.83
N VAL A 169 5.53 -6.13 -12.47
CA VAL A 169 5.16 -7.55 -12.31
C VAL A 169 6.40 -8.33 -11.85
N PHE A 170 6.25 -9.24 -10.87
CA PHE A 170 7.36 -9.97 -10.22
C PHE A 170 7.30 -11.50 -10.37
#